data_AF-A0A9P3IVQ0-F1
#
_entry.id   AF-A0A9P3IVQ0-F1
#
_cell.length_a   1.000
_cell.length_b   1.000
_cell.length_c   1.000
_cell.angle_alpha   90.00
_cell.angle_beta   90.00
_cell.angle_gamma   90.00
#
_symmetry.space_group_name_H-M   'P 1'
#
loop_
_entity.id
_entity.type
_entity.pdbx_description
1 polymer ?
#
loop_
_entity_poly.entity_id
_entity_poly.type
_entity_poly.pdbx_seq_one_letter_code
_entity_poly.pdbx_strand_id
1 'polypeptide(L)'
;MTTWMRDGEQMRGKRAVVECKFDGDRVQIHKNGSSINFFSRNFKEHPEFLHGMEDLVMNHILTDKCILDGEMLAWDRVTERFVDFGSNQTAAKEARDAITSDTQVPCPMGH
;
A
#
# COMPACT_ATOMS: atom_id res chain seq x y z
N MET A 1 17.78 -12.65 7.51
CA MET A 1 18.66 -12.35 6.35
C MET A 1 18.59 -10.85 6.14
N THR A 2 19.35 -10.10 6.94
CA THR A 2 19.36 -8.63 6.94
C THR A 2 20.82 -8.21 7.05
N THR A 3 21.49 -8.27 5.92
CA THR A 3 22.82 -7.71 5.72
C THR A 3 22.67 -6.73 4.56
N TRP A 4 23.50 -5.68 4.56
CA TRP A 4 23.53 -4.52 3.66
C TRP A 4 22.85 -3.24 4.18
N MET A 5 23.27 -2.77 5.36
CA MET A 5 23.56 -1.33 5.50
C MET A 5 25.08 -1.21 5.58
N ARG A 6 25.71 -0.73 4.50
CA ARG A 6 27.06 -0.19 4.64
C ARG A 6 26.89 1.21 5.22
N ASP A 7 27.17 1.36 6.50
CA ASP A 7 27.56 2.65 7.08
C ASP A 7 28.65 3.23 6.17
N GLY A 8 28.36 4.27 5.38
CA GLY A 8 29.34 4.69 4.37
C GLY A 8 29.16 6.05 3.70
N GLU A 9 27.95 6.56 3.50
CA GLU A 9 27.78 7.86 2.83
C GLU A 9 27.56 8.99 3.85
N GLN A 10 28.59 9.82 3.99
CA GLN A 10 28.52 11.04 4.79
C GLN A 10 28.01 12.18 3.91
N MET A 11 26.74 12.55 4.09
CA MET A 11 26.21 13.81 3.56
C MET A 11 26.64 14.94 4.50
N ARG A 12 27.58 15.78 4.06
CA ARG A 12 28.07 16.95 4.83
C ARG A 12 28.59 16.59 6.24
N GLY A 13 29.30 15.47 6.38
CA GLY A 13 29.91 15.03 7.64
C GLY A 13 28.93 14.43 8.66
N LYS A 14 27.69 14.12 8.27
CA LYS A 14 26.71 13.40 9.10
C LYS A 14 26.44 12.03 8.50
N ARG A 15 26.18 11.04 9.36
CA ARG A 15 25.73 9.71 8.92
C ARG A 15 24.41 9.85 8.16
N ALA A 16 24.34 9.30 6.96
CA ALA A 16 23.11 9.19 6.20
C ALA A 16 22.67 7.73 6.11
N VAL A 17 21.36 7.52 6.06
CA VAL A 17 20.75 6.26 5.67
C VAL A 17 20.30 6.43 4.23
N VAL A 18 20.65 5.48 3.37
CA VAL A 18 20.27 5.47 1.96
C VAL A 18 19.20 4.42 1.78
N GLU A 19 18.04 4.86 1.29
CA GLU A 19 16.91 3.99 0.98
C GLU A 19 16.73 3.94 -0.54
N CYS A 20 16.32 2.78 -1.05
CA CYS A 20 15.97 2.65 -2.46
C CYS A 20 14.74 3.51 -2.74
N LYS A 21 14.85 4.44 -3.69
CA LYS A 21 13.70 5.20 -4.16
C LYS A 21 12.81 4.28 -5.00
N PHE A 22 11.66 3.91 -4.45
CA PHE A 22 10.61 3.27 -5.20
C PHE A 22 9.83 4.29 -6.01
N ASP A 23 9.31 3.88 -7.16
CA ASP A 23 8.48 4.72 -8.04
C ASP A 23 7.02 4.28 -7.94
N GLY A 24 6.44 4.53 -6.76
CA GLY A 24 5.07 4.16 -6.39
C GLY A 24 4.18 5.38 -6.14
N ASP A 25 2.99 5.12 -5.63
CA ASP A 25 2.10 6.17 -5.14
C ASP A 25 2.40 6.48 -3.67
N ARG A 26 2.87 7.72 -3.41
CA ARG A 26 3.15 8.16 -2.03
C ARG A 26 1.86 8.14 -1.24
N VAL A 27 1.83 7.31 -0.20
CA VAL A 27 0.67 7.08 0.64
C VAL A 27 1.05 7.26 2.10
N GLN A 28 0.25 8.07 2.78
CA GLN A 28 0.29 8.24 4.21
C GLN A 28 -0.85 7.45 4.85
N ILE A 29 -0.52 6.54 5.76
CA ILE A 29 -1.48 5.67 6.44
C ILE A 29 -1.67 6.21 7.85
N HIS A 30 -2.92 6.52 8.20
CA HIS A 30 -3.30 6.92 9.55
C HIS A 30 -4.00 5.74 10.19
N LYS A 31 -3.40 5.16 11.22
CA LYS A 31 -4.02 4.13 12.05
C LYS A 31 -4.47 4.75 13.36
N ASN A 32 -5.73 4.52 13.75
CA ASN A 32 -6.30 4.94 15.02
C ASN A 32 -7.17 3.82 15.60
N GLY A 33 -6.54 2.90 16.34
CA GLY A 33 -7.15 1.67 16.82
C GLY A 33 -7.52 0.77 15.64
N SER A 34 -8.81 0.54 15.45
CA SER A 34 -9.37 -0.25 14.35
C SER A 34 -9.68 0.55 13.09
N SER A 35 -9.50 1.87 13.12
CA SER A 35 -9.74 2.72 11.94
C SER A 35 -8.44 2.99 11.20
N ILE A 36 -8.46 2.77 9.88
CA ILE A 36 -7.34 3.04 8.98
C ILE A 36 -7.80 3.97 7.85
N ASN A 37 -7.01 5.01 7.59
CA ASN A 37 -7.24 5.93 6.48
C ASN A 37 -5.96 6.07 5.64
N PHE A 38 -6.14 6.20 4.33
CA PHE A 38 -5.04 6.33 3.37
C PHE A 38 -5.12 7.68 2.67
N PHE A 39 -4.03 8.45 2.71
CA PHE A 39 -3.94 9.78 2.11
C PHE A 39 -2.82 9.83 1.08
N SER A 40 -3.05 10.47 -0.07
CA SER A 40 -1.97 10.72 -1.03
C SER A 40 -1.13 11.94 -0.65
N ARG A 41 -0.09 12.20 -1.45
CA ARG A 41 0.77 13.40 -1.34
C ARG A 41 0.00 14.73 -1.24
N ASN A 42 -1.18 14.82 -1.86
CA ASN A 42 -2.02 16.02 -1.85
C ASN A 42 -3.14 15.95 -0.80
N PHE A 43 -3.01 15.08 0.20
CA PHE A 43 -4.00 14.84 1.26
C PHE A 43 -5.38 14.42 0.75
N LYS A 44 -5.45 13.85 -0.46
CA LYS A 44 -6.68 13.23 -0.96
C LYS A 44 -6.81 11.85 -0.36
N GLU A 45 -8.00 11.51 0.12
CA GLU A 45 -8.29 10.19 0.66
C GLU A 45 -8.44 9.14 -0.46
N HIS A 46 -7.88 7.96 -0.24
CA HIS A 46 -7.86 6.83 -1.17
C HIS A 46 -8.42 5.54 -0.53
N PRO A 47 -9.75 5.44 -0.35
CA PRO A 47 -10.38 4.28 0.26
C PRO A 47 -10.23 2.99 -0.56
N GLU A 48 -9.85 3.07 -1.84
CA GLU A 48 -9.56 1.92 -2.69
C GLU A 48 -8.46 1.00 -2.12
N PHE A 49 -7.50 1.55 -1.37
CA PHE A 49 -6.44 0.76 -0.75
C PHE A 49 -6.90 0.02 0.51
N LEU A 50 -8.02 0.42 1.12
CA LEU A 50 -8.52 -0.16 2.36
C LEU A 50 -8.72 -1.67 2.21
N HIS A 51 -9.42 -2.09 1.15
CA HIS A 51 -9.80 -3.49 0.98
C HIS A 51 -8.61 -4.45 0.78
N GLY A 52 -7.50 -3.95 0.24
CA GLY A 52 -6.30 -4.75 0.01
C GLY A 52 -5.27 -4.69 1.15
N MET A 53 -5.28 -3.61 1.92
CA MET A 53 -4.22 -3.29 2.89
C MET A 53 -4.68 -3.27 4.34
N GLU A 54 -5.97 -3.20 4.64
CA GLU A 54 -6.50 -3.12 6.01
C GLU A 54 -6.00 -4.27 6.87
N ASP A 55 -6.20 -5.52 6.43
CA ASP A 55 -5.75 -6.71 7.17
C ASP A 55 -4.23 -6.75 7.33
N LEU A 56 -3.49 -6.34 6.31
CA LEU A 56 -2.03 -6.29 6.36
C LEU A 56 -1.56 -5.27 7.40
N VAL A 57 -2.15 -4.07 7.40
CA VAL A 57 -1.82 -3.00 8.32
C VAL A 57 -2.21 -3.38 9.75
N MET A 58 -3.42 -3.92 9.96
CA MET A 58 -3.91 -4.32 11.28
C MET A 58 -3.09 -5.45 11.90
N ASN A 59 -2.69 -6.45 11.12
CA ASN A 59 -1.98 -7.62 11.64
C ASN A 59 -0.48 -7.38 11.84
N HIS A 60 0.16 -6.49 11.06
CA HIS A 60 1.61 -6.29 11.11
C HIS A 60 2.05 -5.03 11.87
N ILE A 61 1.18 -4.04 12.03
CA ILE A 61 1.50 -2.83 12.79
C ILE A 61 0.95 -2.97 14.20
N LEU A 62 1.83 -3.31 15.14
CA LEU A 62 1.50 -3.58 16.55
C LEU A 62 1.02 -2.33 17.31
N THR A 63 1.35 -1.13 16.84
CA THR A 63 0.98 0.13 17.51
C THR A 63 -0.47 0.49 17.20
N ASP A 64 -1.24 0.88 18.22
CA ASP A 64 -2.65 1.26 18.05
C ASP A 64 -2.83 2.58 17.29
N LYS A 65 -1.94 3.55 17.49
CA LYS A 65 -2.01 4.86 16.83
C LYS A 65 -0.68 5.23 16.20
N CYS A 66 -0.67 5.40 14.89
CA CYS A 66 0.52 5.82 14.17
C CYS A 66 0.16 6.49 12.84
N ILE A 67 1.10 7.30 12.36
CA ILE A 67 1.10 7.82 11.00
C ILE A 67 2.32 7.22 10.31
N LEU A 68 2.08 6.49 9.22
CA LEU A 68 3.13 5.90 8.39
C LEU A 68 3.20 6.67 7.08
N ASP A 69 4.41 6.94 6.61
CA ASP A 69 4.67 7.55 5.30
C ASP A 69 5.48 6.54 4.48
N GLY A 70 4.99 6.19 3.30
CA GLY A 70 5.59 5.16 2.48
C GLY A 70 5.16 5.25 1.03
N GLU A 71 5.73 4.35 0.23
CA GLU A 71 5.38 4.20 -1.18
C GLU A 71 4.54 2.95 -1.41
N MET A 72 3.38 3.12 -2.04
CA MET A 72 2.51 2.03 -2.43
C MET A 72 2.89 1.54 -3.82
N LEU A 73 3.09 0.22 -3.95
CA LEU A 73 3.43 -0.44 -5.21
C LEU A 73 2.45 -1.58 -5.43
N ALA A 74 1.83 -1.66 -6.62
CA ALA A 74 1.09 -2.85 -6.99
C ALA A 74 2.05 -3.94 -7.45
N TRP A 75 1.80 -5.17 -7.02
CA TRP A 75 2.58 -6.35 -7.39
C TRP A 75 1.74 -7.27 -8.26
N ASP A 76 2.19 -7.50 -9.49
CA ASP A 76 1.57 -8.48 -10.38
C ASP A 76 2.15 -9.88 -10.08
N ARG A 77 1.29 -10.78 -9.61
CA ARG A 77 1.67 -12.16 -9.27
C ARG A 77 1.87 -13.06 -10.50
N VAL A 78 1.34 -12.68 -11.66
CA VAL A 78 1.47 -13.48 -12.90
C VAL A 78 2.81 -13.21 -13.54
N THR A 79 3.20 -11.94 -13.63
CA THR A 79 4.49 -11.54 -14.22
C THR A 79 5.63 -11.47 -13.19
N GLU A 80 5.32 -11.65 -11.90
CA GLU A 80 6.24 -11.55 -10.75
C GLU A 80 7.03 -10.23 -10.75
N ARG A 81 6.34 -9.12 -11.05
CA ARG A 81 6.95 -7.80 -11.18
C ARG A 81 6.08 -6.73 -10.53
N PHE A 82 6.72 -5.63 -10.16
CA PHE A 82 6.01 -4.41 -9.80
C PHE A 82 5.34 -3.83 -11.04
N VAL A 83 4.10 -3.38 -10.87
CA VAL A 83 3.36 -2.67 -11.91
C VAL A 83 4.01 -1.30 -12.13
N ASP A 84 4.03 -0.85 -13.38
CA ASP A 84 4.61 0.44 -13.75
C ASP A 84 3.90 1.60 -13.04
N PHE A 85 4.70 2.62 -12.72
CA PHE A 85 4.26 3.85 -12.08
C PHE A 85 3.08 4.48 -12.84
N GLY A 86 2.05 4.92 -12.09
CA GLY A 86 0.83 5.53 -12.62
C GLY A 86 -0.35 4.56 -12.84
N SER A 87 -0.10 3.24 -12.83
CA SER A 87 -1.17 2.23 -12.96
C SER A 87 -1.61 1.62 -11.63
N ASN A 88 -0.97 1.96 -10.52
CA ASN A 88 -1.24 1.40 -9.19
C ASN A 88 -2.67 1.68 -8.71
N GLN A 89 -3.18 2.90 -8.87
CA GLN A 89 -4.57 3.24 -8.52
C GLN A 89 -5.59 2.47 -9.36
N THR A 90 -5.31 2.31 -10.66
CA THR A 90 -6.16 1.52 -11.56
C THR A 90 -6.16 0.05 -11.14
N ALA A 91 -5.00 -0.53 -10.86
CA ALA A 91 -4.88 -1.91 -10.39
C ALA A 91 -5.57 -2.13 -9.04
N ALA A 92 -5.46 -1.18 -8.10
CA ALA A 92 -6.18 -1.24 -6.82
C ALA A 92 -7.69 -1.18 -7.01
N LYS A 93 -8.16 -0.33 -7.92
CA LYS A 93 -9.58 -0.22 -8.27
C LYS A 93 -10.08 -1.50 -8.96
N GLU A 94 -9.34 -2.05 -9.91
CA GLU A 94 -9.68 -3.30 -10.59
C GLU A 94 -9.72 -4.49 -9.62
N ALA A 95 -8.79 -4.57 -8.68
CA ALA A 95 -8.80 -5.59 -7.63
C ALA A 95 -10.05 -5.49 -6.74
N ARG A 96 -10.43 -4.25 -6.36
CA ARG A 96 -11.68 -4.01 -5.63
C ARG A 96 -12.91 -4.42 -6.46
N ASP A 97 -12.96 -4.04 -7.73
CA ASP A 97 -14.10 -4.30 -8.61
C ASP A 97 -14.24 -5.80 -8.90
N ALA A 98 -13.12 -6.53 -9.04
CA ALA A 98 -13.10 -7.98 -9.17
C ALA A 98 -13.68 -8.67 -7.92
N ILE A 99 -13.25 -8.27 -6.72
CA ILE A 99 -13.80 -8.81 -5.46
C ILE A 99 -15.29 -8.48 -5.30
N THR A 100 -15.71 -7.29 -5.73
CA THR A 100 -17.12 -6.87 -5.71
C THR A 100 -17.96 -7.70 -6.68
N SER A 101 -17.41 -8.05 -7.85
CA SER A 101 -18.10 -8.86 -8.86
C SER A 101 -18.29 -10.32 -8.45
N ASP A 102 -17.33 -10.91 -7.73
CA ASP A 102 -17.44 -12.27 -7.21
C ASP A 102 -18.44 -12.39 -6.05
N THR A 103 -18.81 -11.25 -5.45
CA THR A 103 -19.84 -11.19 -4.40
C THR A 103 -21.26 -11.03 -4.96
N GLN A 104 -21.41 -10.74 -6.27
CA GLN A 104 -22.71 -10.71 -6.94
C GLN A 104 -23.01 -12.06 -7.60
N VAL A 105 -23.31 -13.07 -6.77
CA VAL A 105 -24.09 -14.23 -7.25
C VAL A 105 -25.50 -13.75 -7.60
N PRO A 106 -25.98 -13.91 -8.86
CA PRO A 106 -27.38 -13.74 -9.15
C PRO A 106 -28.13 -14.85 -8.41
N CYS A 107 -28.95 -14.48 -7.44
CA CYS A 107 -29.96 -15.39 -6.91
C CYS A 107 -30.78 -15.91 -8.11
N PRO A 108 -30.87 -17.23 -8.34
CA PRO A 108 -31.70 -17.73 -9.41
C PRO A 108 -33.15 -17.37 -9.07
N MET A 109 -33.73 -16.46 -9.84
CA MET A 109 -35.17 -16.21 -9.86
C MET A 109 -35.85 -17.51 -10.28
N GLY A 110 -36.29 -18.28 -9.30
CA GLY A 110 -37.05 -19.51 -9.48
C GLY A 110 -38.55 -19.23 -9.41
N HIS A 111 -39.19 -19.45 -10.56
CA HIS A 111 -40.61 -19.73 -10.84
C HIS A 111 -41.70 -18.73 -10.46
#